data_AF-A0A520IU73-F1
#
_entry.id   AF-A0A520IU73-F1
#
_cell.length_a   1.000
_cell.length_b   1.000
_cell.length_c   1.000
_cell.angle_alpha   90.00
_cell.angle_beta   90.00
_cell.angle_gamma   90.00
#
_symmetry.space_group_name_H-M   'P 1'
#
loop_
_entity.id
_entity.type
_entity.pdbx_description
1 polymer ?
#
loop_
_entity_poly.entity_id
_entity_poly.type
_entity_poly.pdbx_seq_one_letter_code
_entity_poly.pdbx_strand_id
1 'polypeptide(L)'
;MAGLYARRRGPVPPRLIAAQCDTILHRGPDDQGVLTDGDFGFGMRRLSVIDIAGGHQPSHSPDGRYVIVFNGEIYNFVALRRDLMAQGRQFRTAGDTEVILAGYERWGDDVWAKLDGMFAVAVWDTQERRLTLARDPIGIKPLYYTDRAAGFAFGSELKTLTLLPGMAFDVDRRALHDYFSFGHVRTPRSIYAQVRTLPPGHVMTVEASGTPTMRAYWTPAYHLSEPRSEAEWIERFRDEWLDTIGKQMVADVDVDAFLSGGVDSSAVVAAMARVSDRPVRTFTIGFPDPRFDESPHAE
;
A
#
# COMPACT_ATOMS: atom_id res chain seq x y z
N MET A 1 3.58 -1.59 -8.01
CA MET A 1 2.94 -2.68 -8.78
C MET A 1 2.15 -2.12 -9.95
N ALA A 2 1.89 -2.96 -10.95
CA ALA A 2 1.00 -2.70 -12.10
C ALA A 2 0.31 -4.00 -12.53
N GLY A 3 -0.87 -3.91 -13.13
CA GLY A 3 -1.55 -5.08 -13.68
C GLY A 3 -2.64 -4.76 -14.70
N LEU A 4 -2.97 -5.77 -15.49
CA LEU A 4 -3.93 -5.73 -16.59
C LEU A 4 -4.75 -7.02 -16.61
N TYR A 5 -6.07 -6.87 -16.66
CA TYR A 5 -7.05 -7.90 -16.91
C TYR A 5 -7.80 -7.58 -18.21
N ALA A 6 -7.46 -8.27 -19.30
CA ALA A 6 -8.02 -8.04 -20.61
C ALA A 6 -9.42 -8.69 -20.75
N ARG A 7 -10.43 -7.95 -21.21
CA ARG A 7 -11.80 -8.48 -21.40
C ARG A 7 -12.08 -9.06 -22.79
N ARG A 8 -11.30 -8.65 -23.80
CA ARG A 8 -11.56 -8.98 -25.23
C ARG A 8 -10.28 -9.16 -26.05
N ARG A 9 -9.16 -9.46 -25.41
CA ARG A 9 -7.88 -9.71 -26.08
C ARG A 9 -7.27 -11.00 -25.55
N GLY A 10 -6.48 -11.63 -26.40
CA GLY A 10 -5.71 -12.82 -26.06
C GLY A 10 -4.70 -12.57 -24.93
N PRO A 11 -3.76 -13.49 -24.71
CA PRO A 11 -2.95 -13.51 -23.51
C PRO A 11 -2.21 -12.18 -23.26
N VAL A 12 -2.19 -11.74 -22.01
CA VAL A 12 -1.44 -10.55 -21.57
C VAL A 12 0.06 -10.85 -21.71
N PRO A 13 0.81 -10.10 -22.54
CA PRO A 13 2.23 -10.38 -22.72
C PRO A 13 3.03 -10.00 -21.47
N PRO A 14 3.92 -10.87 -20.94
CA PRO A 14 4.78 -10.55 -19.80
C PRO A 14 5.59 -9.26 -19.98
N ARG A 15 6.07 -9.02 -21.21
CA ARG A 15 6.83 -7.82 -21.58
C ARG A 15 6.05 -6.51 -21.38
N LEU A 16 4.72 -6.53 -21.52
CA LEU A 16 3.89 -5.35 -21.31
C LEU A 16 3.86 -5.02 -19.82
N ILE A 17 3.62 -6.02 -18.98
CA ILE A 17 3.60 -5.87 -17.52
C ILE A 17 4.96 -5.43 -17.00
N ALA A 18 6.05 -6.03 -17.51
CA ALA A 18 7.42 -5.62 -17.19
C ALA A 18 7.63 -4.13 -17.52
N ALA A 19 7.31 -3.71 -18.75
CA ALA A 19 7.44 -2.31 -19.16
C ALA A 19 6.61 -1.35 -18.28
N GLN A 20 5.41 -1.74 -17.86
CA GLN A 20 4.61 -0.93 -16.91
C GLN A 20 5.30 -0.81 -15.55
N CYS A 21 5.90 -1.90 -15.06
CA CYS A 21 6.66 -1.90 -13.82
C CYS A 21 7.98 -1.11 -13.92
N ASP A 22 8.62 -1.07 -15.08
CA ASP A 22 9.86 -0.29 -15.31
C ASP A 22 9.65 1.21 -15.09
N THR A 23 8.45 1.73 -15.40
CA THR A 23 8.12 3.14 -15.16
C THR A 23 8.18 3.54 -13.68
N ILE A 24 8.08 2.56 -12.77
CA ILE A 24 8.09 2.75 -11.31
C ILE A 24 9.34 2.14 -10.64
N LEU A 25 10.42 1.92 -11.39
CA LEU A 25 11.69 1.41 -10.86
C LEU A 25 12.19 2.22 -9.64
N HIS A 26 12.01 3.56 -9.67
CA HIS A 26 12.40 4.46 -8.58
C HIS A 26 11.73 4.16 -7.24
N ARG A 27 10.62 3.41 -7.23
CA ARG A 27 9.93 2.99 -6.00
C ARG A 27 10.43 1.66 -5.43
N GLY A 28 11.18 0.89 -6.22
CA GLY A 28 11.57 -0.47 -5.88
C GLY A 28 12.74 -0.92 -6.75
N PRO A 29 13.96 -0.45 -6.45
CA PRO A 29 15.13 -0.70 -7.28
C PRO A 29 15.75 -2.10 -7.06
N ASP A 30 15.42 -2.78 -5.97
CA ASP A 30 16.17 -3.95 -5.50
C ASP A 30 15.77 -5.24 -6.21
N ASP A 31 14.48 -5.41 -6.51
CA ASP A 31 13.96 -6.63 -7.13
C ASP A 31 12.71 -6.35 -7.98
N GLN A 32 12.34 -7.32 -8.83
CA GLN A 32 11.19 -7.27 -9.71
C GLN A 32 10.57 -8.65 -9.89
N GLY A 33 9.28 -8.66 -10.21
CA GLY A 33 8.62 -9.88 -10.65
C GLY A 33 7.39 -9.60 -11.48
N VAL A 34 7.08 -10.57 -12.34
CA VAL A 34 5.96 -10.54 -13.28
C VAL A 34 5.31 -11.91 -13.29
N LEU A 35 3.98 -11.92 -13.29
CA LEU A 35 3.17 -13.10 -13.55
C LEU A 35 2.15 -12.76 -14.63
N THR A 36 1.97 -13.69 -15.56
CA THR A 36 0.89 -13.68 -16.54
C THR A 36 0.19 -15.03 -16.52
N ASP A 37 -1.13 -15.01 -16.54
CA ASP A 37 -2.00 -16.17 -16.57
C ASP A 37 -3.12 -15.85 -17.56
N GLY A 38 -2.96 -16.29 -18.82
CA GLY A 38 -3.93 -16.03 -19.88
C GLY A 38 -4.18 -14.55 -20.10
N ASP A 39 -5.42 -14.12 -19.95
CA ASP A 39 -5.90 -12.73 -20.10
C ASP A 39 -5.60 -11.81 -18.90
N PHE A 40 -4.90 -12.32 -17.89
CA PHE A 40 -4.45 -11.55 -16.74
C PHE A 40 -2.92 -11.48 -16.66
N GLY A 41 -2.40 -10.35 -16.18
CA GLY A 41 -1.03 -10.25 -15.75
C GLY A 41 -0.81 -9.09 -14.78
N PHE A 42 0.13 -9.28 -13.86
CA PHE A 42 0.56 -8.24 -12.93
C PHE A 42 2.03 -8.38 -12.57
N GLY A 43 2.58 -7.34 -11.95
CA GLY A 43 3.96 -7.34 -11.55
C GLY A 43 4.25 -6.22 -10.57
N MET A 44 5.46 -6.24 -10.05
CA MET A 44 5.89 -5.24 -9.09
C MET A 44 7.39 -4.97 -9.16
N ARG A 45 7.75 -3.84 -8.55
CA ARG A 45 9.10 -3.38 -8.25
C ARG A 45 9.20 -3.35 -6.73
N ARG A 46 10.27 -3.93 -6.18
CA ARG A 46 10.44 -4.12 -4.74
C ARG A 46 11.55 -3.22 -4.21
N LEU A 47 11.25 -2.51 -3.13
CA LEU A 47 12.23 -2.00 -2.19
C LEU A 47 12.24 -2.99 -1.02
N SER A 48 13.39 -3.55 -0.70
CA SER A 48 13.52 -4.65 0.26
C SER A 48 13.70 -4.11 1.67
N VAL A 49 12.60 -4.03 2.44
CA VAL A 49 12.58 -3.49 3.81
C VAL A 49 12.45 -4.59 4.86
N ILE A 50 11.52 -5.53 4.66
CA ILE A 50 11.28 -6.69 5.53
C ILE A 50 11.51 -7.97 4.73
N ASP A 51 12.21 -8.92 5.33
CA ASP A 51 12.62 -10.21 4.77
C ASP A 51 13.34 -10.03 3.43
N ILE A 52 14.51 -9.40 3.48
CA ILE A 52 15.27 -9.00 2.28
C ILE A 52 15.45 -10.19 1.32
N ALA A 53 15.77 -11.37 1.85
CA ALA A 53 16.06 -12.58 1.06
C ALA A 53 14.81 -13.39 0.67
N GLY A 54 13.74 -13.40 1.47
CA GLY A 54 12.56 -14.25 1.26
C GLY A 54 11.35 -13.53 0.69
N GLY A 55 11.27 -12.21 0.78
CA GLY A 55 10.09 -11.42 0.43
C GLY A 55 9.89 -11.13 -1.06
N HIS A 56 10.35 -12.02 -1.95
CA HIS A 56 10.17 -11.92 -3.40
C HIS A 56 8.69 -11.92 -3.80
N GLN A 57 8.34 -11.16 -4.83
CA GLN A 57 6.97 -11.04 -5.33
C GLN A 57 6.94 -11.05 -6.87
N PRO A 58 5.92 -11.65 -7.52
CA PRO A 58 4.69 -12.19 -6.93
C PRO A 58 4.90 -13.44 -6.06
N SER A 59 4.19 -13.51 -4.93
CA SER A 59 4.25 -14.64 -4.01
C SER A 59 3.02 -15.55 -4.18
N HIS A 60 3.18 -16.86 -4.00
CA HIS A 60 2.15 -17.86 -4.25
C HIS A 60 1.69 -18.53 -2.96
N SER A 61 0.40 -18.85 -2.88
CA SER A 61 -0.11 -19.75 -1.85
C SER A 61 0.51 -21.14 -2.01
N PRO A 62 0.53 -21.98 -0.95
CA PRO A 62 1.14 -23.30 -1.02
C PRO A 62 0.58 -24.21 -2.11
N ASP A 63 -0.71 -24.08 -2.42
CA ASP A 63 -1.42 -24.81 -3.48
C ASP A 63 -1.36 -24.11 -4.85
N GLY A 64 -0.73 -22.93 -4.93
CA GLY A 64 -0.62 -22.11 -6.13
C GLY A 64 -1.91 -21.41 -6.57
N ARG A 65 -3.02 -21.57 -5.84
CA ARG A 65 -4.31 -20.95 -6.20
C ARG A 65 -4.23 -19.43 -6.21
N TYR A 66 -3.68 -18.84 -5.15
CA TYR A 66 -3.61 -17.40 -4.97
C TYR A 66 -2.21 -16.88 -5.24
N VAL A 67 -2.14 -15.74 -5.94
CA VAL A 67 -0.88 -15.03 -6.20
C VAL A 67 -1.02 -13.59 -5.74
N ILE A 68 -0.05 -13.06 -5.01
CA ILE A 68 -0.08 -11.70 -4.45
C ILE A 68 1.05 -10.83 -5.00
N VAL A 69 0.72 -9.56 -5.24
CA VAL A 69 1.67 -8.44 -5.22
C VAL A 69 1.19 -7.36 -4.25
N PHE A 70 2.13 -6.69 -3.61
CA PHE A 70 1.92 -5.84 -2.46
C PHE A 70 2.94 -4.70 -2.43
N ASN A 71 2.46 -3.49 -2.17
CA ASN A 71 3.27 -2.33 -1.84
C ASN A 71 2.78 -1.80 -0.49
N GLY A 72 3.60 -1.91 0.54
CA GLY A 72 3.18 -1.59 1.89
C GLY A 72 4.09 -2.19 2.95
N GLU A 73 3.66 -2.03 4.19
CA GLU A 73 4.17 -2.69 5.39
C GLU A 73 2.99 -3.03 6.29
N ILE A 74 2.95 -4.25 6.81
CA ILE A 74 1.93 -4.68 7.79
C ILE A 74 2.56 -4.74 9.18
N TYR A 75 2.31 -3.75 10.00
CA TYR A 75 2.91 -3.56 11.32
C TYR A 75 2.55 -4.67 12.32
N ASN A 76 1.36 -5.29 12.17
CA ASN A 76 0.93 -6.39 13.03
C ASN A 76 1.20 -7.80 12.45
N PHE A 77 2.06 -7.93 11.44
CA PHE A 77 2.28 -9.21 10.75
C PHE A 77 2.79 -10.32 11.68
N VAL A 78 3.60 -10.00 12.69
CA VAL A 78 4.12 -10.97 13.67
C VAL A 78 2.99 -11.59 14.49
N ALA A 79 2.04 -10.76 14.94
CA ALA A 79 0.88 -11.23 15.70
C ALA A 79 -0.04 -12.09 14.82
N LEU A 80 -0.35 -11.63 13.61
CA LEU A 80 -1.16 -12.39 12.65
C LEU A 80 -0.51 -13.73 12.25
N ARG A 81 0.82 -13.74 12.05
CA ARG A 81 1.59 -14.95 11.80
C ARG A 81 1.42 -15.96 12.93
N ARG A 82 1.57 -15.54 14.19
CA ARG A 82 1.37 -16.41 15.36
C ARG A 82 -0.03 -17.02 15.38
N ASP A 83 -1.06 -16.19 15.13
CA ASP A 83 -2.45 -16.64 15.12
C ASP A 83 -2.74 -17.64 13.99
N LEU A 84 -2.12 -17.46 12.82
CA LEU A 84 -2.21 -18.40 11.69
C LEU A 84 -1.43 -19.70 11.96
N MET A 85 -0.25 -19.61 12.58
CA MET A 85 0.54 -20.78 12.99
C MET A 85 -0.21 -21.64 14.00
N ALA A 86 -0.90 -21.02 14.97
CA ALA A 86 -1.75 -21.73 15.92
C ALA A 86 -2.92 -22.48 15.26
N GLN A 87 -3.28 -22.09 14.03
CA GLN A 87 -4.29 -22.76 13.20
C GLN A 87 -3.67 -23.77 12.20
N GLY A 88 -2.38 -24.10 12.35
CA GLY A 88 -1.68 -25.10 11.55
C GLY A 88 -1.03 -24.54 10.26
N ARG A 89 -1.03 -23.23 10.04
CA ARG A 89 -0.34 -22.64 8.88
C ARG A 89 1.18 -22.74 9.04
N GLN A 90 1.83 -23.30 8.03
CA GLN A 90 3.29 -23.24 7.89
C GLN A 90 3.68 -22.06 6.99
N PHE A 91 4.76 -21.38 7.33
CA PHE A 91 5.30 -20.24 6.60
C PHE A 91 6.65 -20.60 5.99
N ARG A 92 6.93 -20.09 4.79
CA ARG A 92 8.18 -20.31 4.03
C ARG A 92 9.12 -19.10 4.11
N THR A 93 8.55 -17.93 4.35
CA THR A 93 9.22 -16.63 4.41
C THR A 93 9.08 -16.06 5.82
N ALA A 94 9.86 -15.03 6.14
CA ALA A 94 9.68 -14.22 7.36
C ALA A 94 8.84 -12.97 7.10
N GLY A 95 8.62 -12.60 5.83
CA GLY A 95 7.94 -11.38 5.43
C GLY A 95 6.45 -11.31 5.76
N ASP A 96 5.94 -10.08 5.74
CA ASP A 96 4.53 -9.74 5.90
C ASP A 96 3.66 -10.15 4.70
N THR A 97 4.25 -10.19 3.50
CA THR A 97 3.56 -10.57 2.26
C THR A 97 2.90 -11.94 2.35
N GLU A 98 3.60 -12.94 2.90
CA GLU A 98 3.04 -14.29 3.09
C GLU A 98 1.96 -14.31 4.17
N VAL A 99 2.03 -13.43 5.17
CA VAL A 99 1.00 -13.29 6.22
C VAL A 99 -0.30 -12.75 5.62
N ILE A 100 -0.22 -11.76 4.73
CA ILE A 100 -1.40 -11.26 4.00
C ILE A 100 -2.04 -12.38 3.20
N LEU A 101 -1.24 -13.12 2.42
CA LEU A 101 -1.75 -14.17 1.54
C LEU A 101 -2.36 -15.34 2.33
N ALA A 102 -1.69 -15.78 3.40
CA ALA A 102 -2.21 -16.81 4.29
C ALA A 102 -3.49 -16.35 5.03
N GLY A 103 -3.56 -15.08 5.42
CA GLY A 103 -4.77 -14.47 5.99
C GLY A 103 -5.91 -14.42 4.98
N TYR A 104 -5.63 -14.07 3.72
CA TYR A 104 -6.62 -14.08 2.64
C TYR A 104 -7.11 -15.50 2.33
N GLU A 105 -6.23 -16.49 2.28
CA GLU A 105 -6.60 -17.91 2.14
C GLU A 105 -7.55 -18.37 3.26
N ARG A 106 -7.33 -17.90 4.49
CA ARG A 106 -8.04 -18.35 5.68
C ARG A 106 -9.35 -17.61 5.95
N TRP A 107 -9.33 -16.30 5.81
CA TRP A 107 -10.44 -15.40 6.18
C TRP A 107 -11.09 -14.74 4.97
N GLY A 108 -10.57 -15.00 3.77
CA GLY A 108 -11.01 -14.32 2.56
C GLY A 108 -10.90 -12.81 2.74
N ASP A 109 -12.02 -12.16 2.46
CA ASP A 109 -12.17 -10.73 2.39
C ASP A 109 -12.25 -10.03 3.76
N ASP A 110 -12.30 -10.80 4.85
CA ASP A 110 -12.22 -10.29 6.22
C ASP A 110 -10.77 -10.01 6.65
N VAL A 111 -9.77 -10.48 5.90
CA VAL A 111 -8.35 -10.20 6.19
C VAL A 111 -8.07 -8.69 6.21
N TRP A 112 -8.72 -7.92 5.33
CA TRP A 112 -8.45 -6.49 5.16
C TRP A 112 -8.71 -5.67 6.43
N ALA A 113 -9.72 -6.06 7.22
CA ALA A 113 -10.03 -5.42 8.50
C ALA A 113 -9.10 -5.84 9.66
N LYS A 114 -8.25 -6.85 9.44
CA LYS A 114 -7.28 -7.36 10.42
C LYS A 114 -5.88 -6.79 10.23
N LEU A 115 -5.60 -6.22 9.07
CA LEU A 115 -4.29 -5.66 8.76
C LEU A 115 -4.14 -4.29 9.43
N ASP A 116 -3.08 -4.15 10.22
CA ASP A 116 -2.58 -2.86 10.70
C ASP A 116 -1.34 -2.51 9.87
N GLY A 117 -1.41 -1.44 9.08
CA GLY A 117 -0.39 -1.16 8.09
C GLY A 117 -0.78 -0.13 7.03
N MET A 118 0.22 0.26 6.25
CA MET A 118 0.03 1.00 5.01
C MET A 118 0.16 0.04 3.83
N PHE A 119 -0.79 -0.01 2.91
CA PHE A 119 -0.81 -1.05 1.88
C PHE A 119 -1.67 -0.74 0.65
N ALA A 120 -1.16 -1.20 -0.48
CA ALA A 120 -1.92 -1.46 -1.69
C ALA A 120 -1.61 -2.90 -2.12
N VAL A 121 -2.63 -3.76 -2.13
CA VAL A 121 -2.51 -5.21 -2.38
C VAL A 121 -3.30 -5.58 -3.63
N ALA A 122 -2.75 -6.49 -4.42
CA ALA A 122 -3.46 -7.20 -5.48
C ALA A 122 -3.30 -8.72 -5.30
N VAL A 123 -4.41 -9.44 -5.20
CA VAL A 123 -4.45 -10.91 -5.15
C VAL A 123 -5.15 -11.42 -6.40
N TRP A 124 -4.53 -12.38 -7.08
CA TRP A 124 -5.09 -13.11 -8.21
C TRP A 124 -5.49 -14.52 -7.78
N ASP A 125 -6.76 -14.87 -7.92
CA ASP A 125 -7.27 -16.23 -7.79
C ASP A 125 -7.24 -16.90 -9.17
N THR A 126 -6.29 -17.83 -9.35
CA THR A 126 -6.06 -18.54 -10.62
C THR A 126 -7.19 -19.51 -10.98
N GLN A 127 -7.96 -19.96 -10.00
CA GLN A 127 -9.06 -20.91 -10.22
C GLN A 127 -10.33 -20.16 -10.60
N GLU A 128 -10.71 -19.15 -9.83
CA GLU A 128 -11.94 -18.36 -10.07
C GLU A 128 -11.74 -17.24 -11.09
N ARG A 129 -10.49 -17.03 -11.55
CA ARG A 129 -10.09 -15.92 -12.42
C ARG A 129 -10.57 -14.56 -11.88
N ARG A 130 -10.26 -14.33 -10.61
CA ARG A 130 -10.72 -13.17 -9.84
C ARG A 130 -9.55 -12.36 -9.33
N LEU A 131 -9.55 -11.06 -9.64
CA LEU A 131 -8.64 -10.08 -9.08
C LEU A 131 -9.29 -9.41 -7.88
N THR A 132 -8.59 -9.39 -6.75
CA THR A 132 -8.96 -8.62 -5.56
C THR A 132 -7.91 -7.55 -5.32
N LEU A 133 -8.34 -6.29 -5.22
CA LEU A 133 -7.51 -5.14 -4.90
C LEU A 133 -7.94 -4.57 -3.54
N ALA A 134 -7.00 -4.32 -2.63
CA ALA A 134 -7.30 -3.67 -1.36
C ALA A 134 -6.33 -2.49 -1.12
N ARG A 135 -6.85 -1.40 -0.56
CA ARG A 135 -6.06 -0.23 -0.17
C ARG A 135 -6.28 0.09 1.30
N ASP A 136 -5.22 0.49 1.99
CA ASP A 136 -5.19 0.73 3.43
C ASP A 136 -6.24 1.75 3.91
N PRO A 137 -6.59 1.73 5.21
CA PRO A 137 -7.70 2.49 5.79
C PRO A 137 -7.76 3.97 5.42
N ILE A 138 -6.61 4.65 5.39
CA ILE A 138 -6.53 6.10 5.15
C ILE A 138 -5.87 6.47 3.81
N GLY A 139 -5.43 5.48 3.03
CA GLY A 139 -4.93 5.64 1.67
C GLY A 139 -3.48 6.10 1.58
N ILE A 140 -2.62 5.70 2.52
CA ILE A 140 -1.19 6.00 2.55
C ILE A 140 -0.52 5.51 1.26
N LYS A 141 -0.75 4.25 0.86
CA LYS A 141 -0.18 3.72 -0.39
C LYS A 141 -1.11 4.03 -1.56
N PRO A 142 -0.59 4.58 -2.68
CA PRO A 142 -1.42 4.91 -3.83
C PRO A 142 -1.83 3.66 -4.63
N LEU A 143 -3.07 3.67 -5.13
CA LEU A 143 -3.58 2.66 -6.05
C LEU A 143 -4.57 3.28 -7.03
N TYR A 144 -4.15 3.37 -8.29
CA TYR A 144 -4.95 3.89 -9.40
C TYR A 144 -5.49 2.75 -10.23
N TYR A 145 -6.64 2.95 -10.85
CA TYR A 145 -7.24 1.99 -11.77
C TYR A 145 -7.99 2.66 -12.92
N THR A 146 -8.14 1.93 -14.01
CA THR A 146 -9.04 2.26 -15.11
C THR A 146 -9.86 1.04 -15.48
N ASP A 147 -11.13 1.26 -15.79
CA ASP A 147 -12.05 0.24 -16.23
C ASP A 147 -12.65 0.63 -17.58
N ARG A 148 -12.27 -0.09 -18.64
CA ARG A 148 -12.63 0.24 -20.02
C ARG A 148 -13.16 -0.99 -20.76
N ALA A 149 -13.73 -0.79 -21.94
CA ALA A 149 -14.21 -1.87 -22.80
C ALA A 149 -13.10 -2.89 -23.16
N ALA A 150 -11.84 -2.46 -23.24
CA ALA A 150 -10.71 -3.34 -23.54
C ALA A 150 -10.28 -4.21 -22.34
N GLY A 151 -10.56 -3.77 -21.11
CA GLY A 151 -10.11 -4.43 -19.90
C GLY A 151 -10.05 -3.50 -18.70
N PHE A 152 -9.67 -4.10 -17.58
CA PHE A 152 -9.39 -3.43 -16.32
C PHE A 152 -7.87 -3.37 -16.11
N ALA A 153 -7.36 -2.25 -15.60
CA ALA A 153 -5.94 -2.13 -15.28
C ALA A 153 -5.74 -1.29 -14.02
N PHE A 154 -4.64 -1.56 -13.30
CA PHE A 154 -4.30 -0.86 -12.08
C PHE A 154 -2.79 -0.59 -11.97
N GLY A 155 -2.42 0.30 -11.08
CA GLY A 155 -1.04 0.44 -10.65
C GLY A 155 -0.80 1.50 -9.59
N SER A 156 0.40 1.48 -9.02
CA SER A 156 0.77 2.36 -7.90
C SER A 156 0.95 3.82 -8.31
N GLU A 157 1.20 4.10 -9.59
CA GLU A 157 1.34 5.45 -10.11
C GLU A 157 0.65 5.56 -11.48
N LEU A 158 0.15 6.74 -11.84
CA LEU A 158 -0.54 6.97 -13.11
C LEU A 158 0.30 6.55 -14.34
N LYS A 159 1.63 6.67 -14.25
CA LYS A 159 2.58 6.28 -15.31
C LYS A 159 2.54 4.80 -15.67
N THR A 160 2.12 3.91 -14.76
CA THR A 160 1.97 2.50 -15.11
C THR A 160 0.83 2.27 -16.10
N LEU A 161 -0.13 3.19 -16.16
CA LEU A 161 -1.29 3.10 -17.05
C LEU A 161 -1.00 3.74 -18.43
N THR A 162 0.10 4.50 -18.60
CA THR A 162 0.39 5.21 -19.86
C THR A 162 0.76 4.30 -21.01
N LEU A 163 1.16 3.07 -20.71
CA LEU A 163 1.48 2.05 -21.72
C LEU A 163 0.23 1.27 -22.19
N LEU A 164 -0.95 1.58 -21.65
CA LEU A 164 -2.19 0.93 -22.06
C LEU A 164 -2.69 1.50 -23.41
N PRO A 165 -2.95 0.64 -24.41
CA PRO A 165 -3.47 1.11 -25.70
C PRO A 165 -4.81 1.82 -25.56
N GLY A 166 -4.96 2.97 -26.23
CA GLY A 166 -6.23 3.70 -26.30
C GLY A 166 -6.54 4.59 -25.10
N MET A 167 -5.58 4.80 -24.19
CA MET A 167 -5.66 5.85 -23.17
C MET A 167 -5.39 7.22 -23.81
N ALA A 168 -6.24 8.20 -23.54
CA ALA A 168 -6.12 9.57 -24.05
C ALA A 168 -5.45 10.50 -23.04
N PHE A 169 -5.55 10.18 -21.75
CA PHE A 169 -5.08 11.00 -20.63
C PHE A 169 -5.68 12.41 -20.64
N ASP A 170 -6.96 12.50 -20.98
CA ASP A 170 -7.71 13.74 -20.90
C ASP A 170 -7.76 14.24 -19.46
N VAL A 171 -7.38 15.49 -19.25
CA VAL A 171 -7.40 16.10 -17.92
C VAL A 171 -8.84 16.33 -17.47
N ASP A 172 -9.18 15.85 -16.27
CA ASP A 172 -10.48 16.10 -15.66
C ASP A 172 -10.51 17.53 -15.11
N ARG A 173 -11.36 18.38 -15.70
CA ARG A 173 -11.54 19.77 -15.28
C ARG A 173 -12.00 19.90 -13.82
N ARG A 174 -12.75 18.93 -13.30
CA ARG A 174 -13.13 18.88 -11.89
C ARG A 174 -11.95 18.49 -11.00
N ALA A 175 -11.07 17.61 -11.47
CA ALA A 175 -9.84 17.28 -10.75
C ALA A 175 -8.89 18.48 -10.67
N LEU A 176 -8.74 19.26 -11.75
CA LEU A 176 -7.99 20.53 -11.73
C LEU A 176 -8.59 21.51 -10.72
N HIS A 177 -9.90 21.68 -10.75
CA HIS A 177 -10.59 22.54 -9.78
C HIS A 177 -10.35 22.08 -8.34
N ASP A 178 -10.48 20.78 -8.06
CA ASP A 178 -10.19 20.21 -6.73
C ASP A 178 -8.74 20.52 -6.30
N TYR A 179 -7.77 20.32 -7.19
CA TYR A 179 -6.36 20.58 -6.90
C TYR A 179 -6.11 22.05 -6.53
N PHE A 180 -6.60 23.00 -7.31
CA PHE A 180 -6.42 24.43 -7.02
C PHE A 180 -7.24 24.91 -5.82
N SER A 181 -8.30 24.21 -5.44
CA SER A 181 -9.16 24.59 -4.31
C SER A 181 -8.70 23.98 -2.98
N PHE A 182 -8.18 22.75 -3.00
CA PHE A 182 -7.90 21.95 -1.80
C PHE A 182 -6.44 21.48 -1.69
N GLY A 183 -5.58 21.85 -2.64
CA GLY A 183 -4.19 21.39 -2.71
C GLY A 183 -4.02 19.93 -3.16
N HIS A 184 -5.11 19.20 -3.43
CA HIS A 184 -5.11 17.81 -3.86
C HIS A 184 -6.38 17.44 -4.66
N VAL A 185 -6.29 16.39 -5.48
CA VAL A 185 -7.45 15.84 -6.19
C VAL A 185 -8.25 14.93 -5.24
N ARG A 186 -9.56 15.17 -5.13
CA ARG A 186 -10.41 14.38 -4.23
C ARG A 186 -10.74 13.00 -4.80
N THR A 187 -10.48 11.96 -4.00
CA THR A 187 -10.91 10.58 -4.26
C THR A 187 -12.42 10.52 -4.56
N PRO A 188 -12.88 9.71 -5.54
CA PRO A 188 -12.11 8.72 -6.32
C PRO A 188 -11.50 9.27 -7.62
N ARG A 189 -11.49 10.59 -7.85
CA ARG A 189 -10.87 11.15 -9.07
C ARG A 189 -9.35 10.97 -9.06
N SER A 190 -8.78 11.01 -10.25
CA SER A 190 -7.38 11.34 -10.49
C SER A 190 -7.33 12.59 -11.38
N ILE A 191 -6.13 13.07 -11.73
CA ILE A 191 -6.00 14.17 -12.68
C ILE A 191 -6.56 13.83 -14.08
N TYR A 192 -6.63 12.54 -14.43
CA TYR A 192 -7.11 12.08 -15.73
C TYR A 192 -8.52 11.52 -15.64
N ALA A 193 -9.41 11.95 -16.53
CA ALA A 193 -10.83 11.56 -16.53
C ALA A 193 -11.05 10.05 -16.68
N GLN A 194 -10.11 9.36 -17.33
CA GLN A 194 -10.16 7.92 -17.58
C GLN A 194 -9.63 7.07 -16.42
N VAL A 195 -9.02 7.69 -15.41
CA VAL A 195 -8.35 7.01 -14.30
C VAL A 195 -8.98 7.43 -12.99
N ARG A 196 -9.24 6.45 -12.14
CA ARG A 196 -9.75 6.64 -10.78
C ARG A 196 -8.73 6.18 -9.77
N THR A 197 -8.88 6.65 -8.55
CA THR A 197 -8.10 6.21 -7.39
C THR A 197 -8.97 5.28 -6.56
N LEU A 198 -8.47 4.10 -6.18
CA LEU A 198 -9.19 3.21 -5.25
C LEU A 198 -9.36 3.96 -3.92
N PRO A 199 -10.58 4.12 -3.38
CA PRO A 199 -10.75 4.86 -2.14
C PRO A 199 -10.03 4.20 -0.95
N PRO A 200 -9.60 5.00 0.04
CA PRO A 200 -9.09 4.49 1.32
C PRO A 200 -10.07 3.50 1.97
N GLY A 201 -9.56 2.44 2.60
CA GLY A 201 -10.38 1.48 3.35
C GLY A 201 -11.34 0.66 2.47
N HIS A 202 -11.06 0.55 1.16
CA HIS A 202 -11.89 -0.21 0.23
C HIS A 202 -11.17 -1.42 -0.34
N VAL A 203 -11.97 -2.46 -0.59
CA VAL A 203 -11.62 -3.61 -1.42
C VAL A 203 -12.45 -3.59 -2.69
N MET A 204 -11.82 -3.93 -3.81
CA MET A 204 -12.42 -4.04 -5.13
C MET A 204 -12.18 -5.43 -5.70
N THR A 205 -13.22 -5.99 -6.30
CA THR A 205 -13.16 -7.31 -6.94
C THR A 205 -13.47 -7.17 -8.42
N VAL A 206 -12.69 -7.84 -9.26
CA VAL A 206 -12.85 -7.87 -10.71
C VAL A 206 -12.82 -9.31 -11.18
N GLU A 207 -13.92 -9.76 -11.78
CA GLU A 207 -14.04 -11.08 -12.41
C GLU A 207 -13.94 -10.96 -13.94
N ALA A 208 -13.74 -12.09 -14.64
CA ALA A 208 -13.42 -12.15 -16.07
C ALA A 208 -14.28 -11.28 -16.99
N SER A 209 -15.60 -11.30 -16.79
CA SER A 209 -16.55 -10.52 -17.58
C SER A 209 -17.17 -9.36 -16.79
N GLY A 210 -16.81 -9.23 -15.52
CA GLY A 210 -17.52 -8.42 -14.54
C GLY A 210 -17.16 -6.95 -14.57
N THR A 211 -18.15 -6.12 -14.21
CA THR A 211 -17.88 -4.75 -13.77
C THR A 211 -17.22 -4.81 -12.39
N PRO A 212 -16.17 -4.01 -12.10
CA PRO A 212 -15.56 -3.98 -10.78
C PRO A 212 -16.61 -3.69 -9.71
N THR A 213 -16.68 -4.57 -8.71
CA THR A 213 -17.47 -4.32 -7.51
C THR A 213 -16.55 -3.83 -6.41
N MET A 214 -17.06 -2.96 -5.54
CA MET A 214 -16.24 -2.33 -4.52
C MET A 214 -17.05 -2.17 -3.25
N ARG A 215 -16.42 -2.42 -2.09
CA ARG A 215 -17.01 -2.20 -0.77
C ARG A 215 -15.98 -1.61 0.17
N ALA A 216 -16.44 -0.79 1.10
CA ALA A 216 -15.61 -0.38 2.24
C ALA A 216 -15.46 -1.58 3.18
N TYR A 217 -14.24 -1.89 3.60
CA TYR A 217 -13.98 -2.76 4.75
C TYR A 217 -13.65 -1.93 6.01
N TRP A 218 -13.33 -0.64 5.82
CA TRP A 218 -13.08 0.31 6.88
C TRP A 218 -13.63 1.68 6.52
N THR A 219 -14.23 2.36 7.49
CA THR A 219 -14.58 3.78 7.41
C THR A 219 -14.24 4.45 8.74
N PRO A 220 -13.84 5.73 8.78
CA PRO A 220 -13.66 6.45 10.03
C PRO A 220 -14.93 6.37 10.87
N ALA A 221 -14.84 5.79 12.06
CA ALA A 221 -15.92 5.71 13.02
C ALA A 221 -15.53 6.55 14.24
N TYR A 222 -16.25 7.65 14.46
CA TYR A 222 -16.05 8.50 15.62
C TYR A 222 -17.03 8.07 16.71
N HIS A 223 -16.53 7.35 17.69
CA HIS A 223 -17.29 7.03 18.90
C HIS A 223 -16.85 7.98 20.00
N LEU A 224 -17.81 8.60 20.70
CA LEU A 224 -17.51 9.32 21.92
C LEU A 224 -16.95 8.32 22.93
N SER A 225 -15.72 8.57 23.36
CA SER A 225 -15.08 7.77 24.39
C SER A 225 -15.73 8.05 25.74
N GLU A 226 -15.71 7.05 26.63
CA GLU A 226 -16.07 7.29 28.04
C GLU A 226 -15.22 8.45 28.62
N PRO A 227 -15.81 9.32 29.45
CA PRO A 227 -15.09 10.40 30.09
C PRO A 227 -13.89 9.86 30.86
N ARG A 228 -12.72 10.46 30.65
CA ARG A 228 -11.49 10.19 31.39
C ARG A 228 -10.86 11.51 31.82
N SER A 229 -10.04 11.46 32.85
CA SER A 229 -9.22 12.60 33.25
C SER A 229 -8.19 12.93 32.16
N GLU A 230 -7.70 14.17 32.18
CA GLU A 230 -6.62 14.61 31.29
C GLU A 230 -5.35 13.76 31.46
N ALA A 231 -4.99 13.44 32.72
CA ALA A 231 -3.83 12.60 33.02
C ALA A 231 -3.94 11.19 32.40
N GLU A 232 -5.12 10.56 32.47
CA GLU A 232 -5.35 9.26 31.82
C GLU A 232 -5.25 9.35 30.30
N TRP A 233 -5.72 10.44 29.69
CA TRP A 233 -5.57 10.64 28.25
C TRP A 233 -4.11 10.81 27.83
N ILE A 234 -3.32 11.54 28.62
CA ILE A 234 -1.89 11.73 28.37
C ILE A 234 -1.14 10.40 28.41
N GLU A 235 -1.35 9.58 29.45
CA GLU A 235 -0.69 8.27 29.57
C GLU A 235 -1.11 7.35 28.43
N ARG A 236 -2.42 7.25 28.13
CA ARG A 236 -2.90 6.39 27.05
C ARG A 236 -2.38 6.80 25.68
N PHE A 237 -2.35 8.11 25.40
CA PHE A 237 -1.76 8.62 24.16
C PHE A 237 -0.28 8.25 24.08
N ARG A 238 0.47 8.43 25.17
CA ARG A 238 1.89 8.09 25.21
C ARG A 238 2.13 6.61 24.95
N ASP A 239 1.38 5.73 25.60
CA ASP A 239 1.50 4.29 25.43
C ASP A 239 1.19 3.87 23.98
N GLU A 240 0.08 4.34 23.42
CA GLU A 240 -0.32 4.04 22.04
C GLU A 240 0.67 4.62 21.02
N TRP A 241 1.20 5.82 21.28
CA TRP A 241 2.19 6.47 20.42
C TRP A 241 3.50 5.68 20.40
N LEU A 242 4.01 5.29 21.58
CA LEU A 242 5.24 4.50 21.68
C LEU A 242 5.07 3.11 21.06
N ASP A 243 3.93 2.44 21.28
CA ASP A 243 3.62 1.15 20.66
C ASP A 243 3.53 1.26 19.13
N THR A 244 2.83 2.29 18.61
CA THR A 244 2.71 2.57 17.18
C THR A 244 4.09 2.77 16.54
N ILE A 245 4.93 3.63 17.12
CA ILE A 245 6.28 3.88 16.62
C ILE A 245 7.14 2.61 16.71
N GLY A 246 7.07 1.87 17.82
CA GLY A 246 7.78 0.60 17.97
C GLY A 246 7.45 -0.41 16.88
N LYS A 247 6.17 -0.55 16.51
CA LYS A 247 5.75 -1.43 15.40
C LYS A 247 6.22 -0.93 14.02
N GLN A 248 6.24 0.39 13.80
CA GLN A 248 6.71 0.99 12.55
C GLN A 248 8.23 0.96 12.39
N MET A 249 8.99 0.70 13.46
CA MET A 249 10.45 0.55 13.42
C MET A 249 10.92 -0.88 13.11
N VAL A 250 10.01 -1.84 12.90
CA VAL A 250 10.36 -3.22 12.55
C VAL A 250 10.79 -3.32 11.08
N ALA A 251 12.10 -3.43 10.84
CA ALA A 251 12.68 -3.61 9.50
C ALA A 251 14.01 -4.39 9.55
N ASP A 252 14.41 -4.98 8.42
CA ASP A 252 15.75 -5.61 8.25
C ASP A 252 16.80 -4.60 7.74
N VAL A 253 16.40 -3.34 7.56
CA VAL A 253 17.23 -2.20 7.14
C VAL A 253 17.18 -1.10 8.19
N ASP A 254 18.08 -0.12 8.11
CA ASP A 254 18.05 1.03 9.01
C ASP A 254 16.75 1.85 8.85
N VAL A 255 16.16 2.23 9.97
CA VAL A 255 14.99 3.12 10.03
C VAL A 255 15.41 4.46 10.64
N ASP A 256 15.37 5.49 9.81
CA ASP A 256 15.73 6.86 10.16
C ASP A 256 14.53 7.81 10.02
N ALA A 257 14.70 9.08 10.39
CA ALA A 257 13.62 10.05 10.42
C ALA A 257 13.93 11.36 9.69
N PHE A 258 12.90 11.97 9.10
CA PHE A 258 12.95 13.38 8.74
C PHE A 258 12.61 14.24 9.97
N LEU A 259 13.47 15.20 10.29
CA LEU A 259 13.28 16.11 11.43
C LEU A 259 13.21 17.55 10.93
N SER A 260 12.05 18.16 11.13
CA SER A 260 11.80 19.56 10.78
C SER A 260 11.88 20.51 11.97
N GLY A 261 12.03 20.00 13.19
CA GLY A 261 11.92 20.79 14.43
C GLY A 261 10.48 21.11 14.83
N GLY A 262 9.50 20.89 13.94
CA GLY A 262 8.08 20.96 14.28
C GLY A 262 7.67 19.93 15.32
N VAL A 263 6.57 20.19 16.03
CA VAL A 263 6.11 19.34 17.15
C VAL A 263 5.89 17.88 16.74
N ASP A 264 5.36 17.63 15.54
CA ASP A 264 5.02 16.28 15.07
C ASP A 264 6.26 15.45 14.75
N SER A 265 7.19 15.99 13.94
CA SER A 265 8.42 15.29 13.56
C SER A 265 9.34 15.09 14.78
N SER A 266 9.42 16.09 15.67
CA SER A 266 10.12 15.98 16.94
C SER A 266 9.51 14.92 17.87
N ALA A 267 8.17 14.81 17.93
CA ALA A 267 7.50 13.78 18.74
C ALA A 267 7.71 12.36 18.18
N VAL A 268 7.77 12.19 16.86
CA VAL A 268 8.15 10.93 16.22
C VAL A 268 9.59 10.56 16.59
N VAL A 269 10.56 11.47 16.39
CA VAL A 269 11.97 11.21 16.71
C VAL A 269 12.18 10.92 18.19
N ALA A 270 11.51 11.67 19.08
CA ALA A 270 11.58 11.44 20.52
C ALA A 270 11.03 10.05 20.91
N ALA A 271 9.95 9.61 20.27
CA ALA A 271 9.40 8.27 20.46
C ALA A 271 10.36 7.20 19.92
N MET A 272 10.90 7.37 18.71
CA MET A 272 11.88 6.45 18.13
C MET A 272 13.11 6.29 19.04
N ALA A 273 13.65 7.40 19.56
CA ALA A 273 14.78 7.40 20.49
C ALA A 273 14.46 6.72 21.83
N ARG A 274 13.19 6.67 22.23
CA ARG A 274 12.76 6.02 23.48
C ARG A 274 12.51 4.53 23.33
N VAL A 275 12.12 4.07 22.15
CA VAL A 275 11.83 2.65 21.86
C VAL A 275 12.99 1.92 21.19
N SER A 276 14.04 2.63 20.78
CA SER A 276 15.24 2.08 20.14
C SER A 276 16.45 2.14 21.07
N ASP A 277 17.21 1.04 21.11
CA ASP A 277 18.53 0.99 21.78
C ASP A 277 19.66 1.59 20.93
N ARG A 278 19.35 2.02 19.69
CA ARG A 278 20.30 2.61 18.74
C ARG A 278 19.97 4.08 18.47
N PRO A 279 20.99 4.95 18.28
CA PRO A 279 20.77 6.31 17.84
C PRO A 279 19.98 6.36 16.52
N VAL A 280 18.94 7.19 16.48
CA VAL A 280 18.15 7.44 15.27
C VAL A 280 18.87 8.50 14.45
N ARG A 281 19.20 8.24 13.18
CA ARG A 281 19.72 9.30 12.32
C ARG A 281 18.56 10.15 11.87
N THR A 282 18.76 11.46 11.90
CA THR A 282 17.77 12.44 11.47
C THR A 282 18.28 13.21 10.26
N PHE A 283 17.37 13.54 9.36
CA PHE A 283 17.66 14.29 8.15
C PHE A 283 16.75 15.52 8.10
N THR A 284 17.34 16.68 7.85
CA THR A 284 16.63 17.96 7.66
C THR A 284 17.03 18.58 6.33
N ILE A 285 16.15 19.42 5.78
CA ILE A 285 16.41 20.15 4.53
C ILE A 285 16.34 21.64 4.86
N GLY A 286 17.45 22.34 4.61
CA GLY A 286 17.52 23.79 4.78
C GLY A 286 17.27 24.55 3.48
N PHE A 287 16.75 25.77 3.60
CA PHE A 287 16.47 26.65 2.46
C PHE A 287 17.18 28.01 2.59
N PRO A 288 17.63 28.64 1.48
CA PRO A 288 18.27 29.96 1.54
C PRO A 288 17.36 31.10 2.02
N ASP A 289 16.05 30.95 1.90
CA ASP A 289 15.08 31.93 2.38
C ASP A 289 14.63 31.58 3.81
N PRO A 290 15.01 32.36 4.83
CA PRO A 290 14.75 32.03 6.24
C PRO A 290 13.27 31.88 6.59
N ARG A 291 12.36 32.37 5.75
CA ARG A 291 10.91 32.23 5.97
C ARG A 291 10.40 30.81 5.72
N PHE A 292 11.17 30.01 5.01
CA PHE A 292 10.85 28.63 4.67
C PHE A 292 11.90 27.64 5.22
N ASP A 293 12.85 28.14 6.03
CA ASP A 293 13.95 27.36 6.55
C ASP A 293 13.68 26.92 7.99
N GLU A 294 13.38 25.64 8.16
CA GLU A 294 13.09 25.03 9.47
C GLU A 294 14.32 24.36 10.08
N SER A 295 15.47 24.30 9.38
CA SER A 295 16.66 23.61 9.86
C SER A 295 17.19 24.13 11.21
N PRO A 296 17.12 25.43 11.56
CA PRO A 296 17.57 25.90 12.87
C PRO A 296 16.77 25.34 14.05
N HIS A 297 15.55 24.84 13.82
CA HIS A 297 14.74 24.18 14.85
C HIS A 297 15.04 22.67 14.95
N ALA A 298 15.66 22.10 13.92
CA ALA A 298 15.96 20.67 13.84
C ALA A 298 17.37 20.33 14.37
N GLU A 299 18.31 21.28 14.37
CA GLU A 299 19.67 21.17 14.93
C GLU A 299 19.70 21.16 16.46
#